data_AF-A0A7V9S4U5-F1
#
_entry.id   AF-A0A7V9S4U5-F1
#
_cell.length_a   1.000
_cell.length_b   1.000
_cell.length_c   1.000
_cell.angle_alpha   90.00
_cell.angle_beta   90.00
_cell.angle_gamma   90.00
#
_symmetry.space_group_name_H-M   'P 1'
#
loop_
_entity.id
_entity.type
_entity.pdbx_description
1 polymer ?
#
loop_
_entity_poly.entity_id
_entity_poly.type
_entity_poly.pdbx_seq_one_letter_code
_entity_poly.pdbx_strand_id
1 'polypeptide(L)' 'MSNEQLQDIVSWLTQQIDHTNKAINEANQSHNFGREAQYEGMRDAFVRCLNKLKINNSLERS' A
#
# COMPACT_ATOMS: atom_id res chain seq x y z
N MET A 1 6.20 -2.77 19.26
CA MET A 1 6.75 -2.11 18.06
C MET A 1 7.04 -0.67 18.45
N SER A 2 8.25 -0.18 18.19
CA SER A 2 8.56 1.23 18.49
C SER A 2 7.86 2.15 17.50
N ASN A 3 7.69 3.42 17.87
CA ASN A 3 7.16 4.44 16.96
C ASN A 3 8.02 4.57 15.69
N GLU A 4 9.34 4.42 15.81
CA GLU A 4 10.28 4.46 14.67
C GLU A 4 10.01 3.29 13.71
N GLN A 5 9.92 2.06 14.21
CA GLN A 5 9.58 0.89 13.41
C GLN A 5 8.22 1.04 12.71
N LEU A 6 7.24 1.68 13.38
CA LEU A 6 5.93 1.93 12.78
C LEU A 6 6.01 2.95 11.64
N GLN A 7 6.80 4.02 11.79
CA GLN A 7 7.02 5.00 10.73
C GLN A 7 7.74 4.38 9.52
N ASP A 8 8.71 3.50 9.76
CA ASP A 8 9.40 2.77 8.68
C ASP A 8 8.44 1.90 7.88
N ILE A 9 7.55 1.16 8.56
CA ILE A 9 6.53 0.34 7.91
C ILE A 9 5.53 1.20 7.11
N VAL A 10 5.11 2.35 7.67
CA VAL A 10 4.22 3.30 6.98
C VAL A 10 4.89 3.86 5.73
N SER A 11 6.17 4.24 5.83
CA SER A 11 6.96 4.73 4.70
C SER A 11 7.09 3.66 3.61
N TRP A 12 7.45 2.43 4.01
CA TRP A 12 7.57 1.30 3.09
C TRP A 12 6.26 0.97 2.38
N LEU A 13 5.13 0.90 3.11
CA LEU A 13 3.81 0.66 2.52
C LEU A 13 3.43 1.73 1.50
N THR A 14 3.75 3.00 1.80
CA THR A 14 3.48 4.12 0.89
C THR A 14 4.29 3.98 -0.40
N GLN A 15 5.58 3.64 -0.30
CA GLN A 15 6.42 3.37 -1.46
C GLN A 15 5.93 2.19 -2.30
N GLN A 16 5.43 1.12 -1.66
CA GLN A 16 4.87 -0.02 -2.39
C GLN A 16 3.58 0.35 -3.13
N ILE A 17 2.73 1.20 -2.55
CA ILE A 17 1.52 1.71 -3.22
C ILE A 17 1.90 2.51 -4.47
N ASP A 18 2.86 3.43 -4.38
CA ASP A 18 3.33 4.21 -5.53
C ASP A 18 3.92 3.34 -6.63
N HIS A 19 4.73 2.35 -6.26
CA HIS A 19 5.30 1.40 -7.21
C HIS A 19 4.20 0.57 -7.91
N THR A 20 3.24 0.08 -7.14
CA THR A 20 2.12 -0.71 -7.68
C THR A 20 1.25 0.12 -8.62
N ASN A 21 1.00 1.40 -8.31
CA ASN A 21 0.27 2.32 -9.20
C ASN A 21 0.98 2.51 -10.55
N LYS A 22 2.31 2.63 -10.56
CA LYS A 22 3.08 2.69 -11.81
C LYS A 22 2.93 1.39 -12.61
N ALA A 23 3.03 0.25 -11.94
CA ALA A 23 2.89 -1.07 -12.57
C ALA A 23 1.47 -1.31 -13.14
N ILE A 24 0.42 -0.81 -12.46
CA ILE A 24 -0.96 -0.79 -12.98
C ILE A 24 -1.02 0.00 -14.29
N ASN A 25 -0.47 1.23 -14.30
CA ASN A 25 -0.48 2.07 -15.49
C ASN A 25 0.27 1.42 -16.67
N GLU A 26 1.43 0.80 -16.41
CA GLU A 26 2.19 0.07 -17.42
C GLU A 26 1.43 -1.17 -17.96
N ALA A 27 0.78 -1.92 -17.06
CA ALA A 27 -0.05 -3.06 -17.45
C ALA A 27 -1.26 -2.64 -18.29
N ASN A 28 -1.91 -1.54 -17.92
CA ASN A 28 -3.03 -0.96 -18.65
C ASN A 28 -2.60 -0.51 -20.06
N GLN A 29 -1.49 0.22 -20.17
CA GLN A 29 -0.92 0.69 -21.45
C GLN A 29 -0.51 -0.45 -22.38
N SER A 30 -0.09 -1.59 -21.82
CA SER A 30 0.25 -2.79 -22.58
C SER A 30 -0.93 -3.74 -22.81
N HIS A 31 -2.15 -3.34 -22.41
CA HIS A 31 -3.37 -4.15 -22.46
C HIS A 31 -3.23 -5.52 -21.74
N ASN A 32 -2.37 -5.59 -20.74
CA ASN A 32 -2.18 -6.77 -19.91
C ASN A 32 -3.09 -6.71 -18.67
N PHE A 33 -4.40 -6.84 -18.91
CA PHE A 33 -5.44 -6.70 -17.88
C PHE A 33 -5.32 -7.74 -16.75
N GLY A 34 -4.78 -8.93 -17.05
CA GLY A 34 -4.53 -9.95 -16.03
C GLY A 34 -3.47 -9.48 -15.01
N ARG A 35 -2.41 -8.83 -15.49
CA ARG A 35 -1.36 -8.27 -14.64
C ARG A 35 -1.81 -6.99 -13.93
N GLU A 36 -2.63 -6.17 -14.60
CA GLU A 36 -3.27 -5.00 -14.00
C GLU A 36 -4.10 -5.39 -12.77
N ALA A 37 -5.02 -6.35 -12.90
CA ALA A 37 -5.86 -6.82 -11.81
C ALA A 37 -5.05 -7.40 -10.62
N GLN A 38 -3.93 -8.07 -10.91
CA GLN A 38 -3.01 -8.55 -9.86
C GLN A 38 -2.41 -7.38 -9.08
N TYR A 39 -1.94 -6.34 -9.77
CA TYR A 39 -1.39 -5.16 -9.12
C TYR A 39 -2.44 -4.38 -8.35
N GLU A 40 -3.66 -4.24 -8.86
CA GLU A 40 -4.77 -3.65 -8.10
C GLU A 40 -5.02 -4.39 -6.78
N GLY A 41 -5.04 -5.73 -6.81
CA GLY A 41 -5.17 -6.54 -5.60
C GLY A 41 -4.05 -6.31 -4.58
N MET A 42 -2.81 -6.16 -5.05
CA MET A 42 -1.65 -5.84 -4.20
C MET A 42 -1.76 -4.44 -3.58
N ARG A 43 -2.08 -3.43 -4.40
CA ARG A 43 -2.28 -2.05 -3.95
C ARG A 43 -3.33 -2.00 -2.85
N ASP A 44 -4.47 -2.66 -3.05
CA ASP A 44 -5.56 -2.68 -2.09
C ASP A 44 -5.15 -3.37 -0.78
N ALA A 45 -4.32 -4.41 -0.84
CA ALA A 45 -3.75 -5.02 0.36
C ALA A 45 -2.85 -4.06 1.14
N PHE A 46 -1.95 -3.34 0.46
CA PHE A 46 -1.09 -2.33 1.10
C PHE A 46 -1.90 -1.19 1.73
N VAL A 47 -2.91 -0.68 1.03
CA VAL A 47 -3.82 0.36 1.55
C VAL A 47 -4.57 -0.12 2.78
N ARG A 48 -5.08 -1.36 2.78
CA ARG A 48 -5.73 -1.95 3.96
C ARG A 48 -4.79 -2.05 5.16
N CYS A 49 -3.54 -2.47 4.94
CA CYS A 49 -2.52 -2.50 6.00
C CYS A 49 -2.26 -1.10 6.55
N LEU A 50 -2.06 -0.12 5.68
CA LEU A 50 -1.80 1.27 6.07
C LEU A 50 -2.95 1.87 6.89
N ASN A 51 -4.20 1.60 6.49
CA ASN A 51 -5.38 2.07 7.21
C ASN A 51 -5.48 1.46 8.61
N LYS A 52 -5.21 0.16 8.76
CA LYS A 52 -5.19 -0.49 10.08
C LYS A 52 -4.13 0.11 11.00
N LEU A 53 -2.93 0.40 10.48
CA LEU A 53 -1.86 1.02 11.25
C LEU A 53 -2.23 2.43 11.72
N LYS A 54 -2.89 3.23 10.86
CA LYS A 54 -3.36 4.58 11.21
C LYS A 54 -4.44 4.54 12.30
N ILE A 55 -5.42 3.64 12.18
CA ILE A 55 -6.51 3.48 13.16
C ILE A 55 -5.95 3.08 14.53
N ASN A 56 -5.03 2.11 14.58
CA ASN A 56 -4.44 1.67 15.84
C ASN A 56 -3.64 2.80 16.53
N ASN A 57 -2.93 3.64 15.76
CA ASN A 57 -2.20 4.78 16.31
C ASN A 57 -3.12 5.89 16.84
N SER A 58 -4.32 6.06 16.28
CA SER A 58 -5.32 6.98 16.83
C SER A 58 -5.97 6.48 18.13
N LEU A 59 -6.13 5.16 18.28
CA LEU A 59 -6.70 4.56 19.49
C LEU A 59 -5.74 4.58 20.68
N GLU A 60 -4.43 4.47 20.49
CA GLU A 60 -3.45 4.58 21.58
C GLU A 60 -3.22 6.03 22.08
N ARG A 61 -3.79 7.02 21.39
CA ARG A 61 -3.73 8.45 21.77
C ARG A 61 -5.03 8.99 22.39
N SER A 62 -6.04 8.14 22.52
CA SER A 62 -7.36 8.48 23.09
C SER A 62 -7.46 7.98 24.53
#